data_AF-A0A482URV6-F1
#
_entry.id   AF-A0A482URV6-F1
#
_cell.length_a   1.000
_cell.length_b   1.000
_cell.length_c   1.000
_cell.angle_alpha   90.00
_cell.angle_beta   90.00
_cell.angle_gamma   90.00
#
_symmetry.space_group_name_H-M   'P 1'
#
loop_
_entity.id
_entity.type
_entity.pdbx_description
1 polymer ?
#
loop_
_entity_poly.entity_id
_entity_poly.type
_entity_poly.pdbx_seq_one_letter_code
_entity_poly.pdbx_strand_id
1 'polypeptide(L)'
;MTYICVCASLVENERPEFQGEDRFSYIDGKPMKYFPPADKAKKVMYSCCVIFGMICLVMGCVSVIFYLQYLVNENVDDDSNKSSGNTAVSLASAIQIMILNSIYSGIAISLTDGENHRTDTEYDDSLIGKLFAFSFINSYASLFFVAYIKSNLGEACQGVCMAELAYQLAVIFGKRVVYIAVLLIK
;
A
#
# COMPACT_ATOMS: atom_id res chain seq x y z
N MET A 1 -11.66 13.59 -46.23
CA MET A 1 -11.63 12.11 -46.10
C MET A 1 -10.45 11.76 -45.20
N THR A 2 -10.52 12.16 -43.93
CA THR A 2 -9.39 12.21 -43.00
C THR A 2 -9.68 11.26 -41.85
N TYR A 3 -9.58 9.96 -42.12
CA TYR A 3 -9.84 8.89 -41.14
C TYR A 3 -8.74 7.82 -41.17
N ILE A 4 -7.49 8.21 -41.44
CA ILE A 4 -6.34 7.30 -41.38
C ILE A 4 -5.32 7.87 -40.39
N CYS A 5 -5.62 7.81 -39.08
CA CYS A 5 -4.60 7.74 -38.03
C CYS A 5 -5.26 7.50 -36.64
N VAL A 6 -6.05 6.43 -36.48
CA VAL A 6 -6.59 6.03 -35.15
C VAL A 6 -5.95 4.74 -34.63
N CYS A 7 -5.03 4.13 -35.38
CA CYS A 7 -4.31 2.92 -34.97
C CYS A 7 -2.80 3.14 -34.78
N ALA A 8 -2.35 4.37 -34.53
CA ALA A 8 -1.10 4.53 -33.81
C ALA A 8 -1.36 4.01 -32.40
N SER A 9 -1.22 2.69 -32.19
CA SER A 9 -1.06 2.10 -30.88
C SER A 9 -0.11 3.02 -30.12
N LEU A 10 -0.56 3.55 -28.97
CA LEU A 10 0.28 4.26 -28.02
C LEU A 10 1.35 3.25 -27.57
N VAL A 11 2.38 3.07 -28.39
CA VAL A 11 3.55 2.26 -28.05
C VAL A 11 4.27 3.09 -27.01
N GLU A 12 4.01 2.73 -25.76
CA GLU A 12 4.67 3.32 -24.62
C GLU A 12 6.17 3.06 -24.74
N ASN A 13 6.97 4.11 -24.54
CA ASN A 13 8.42 3.99 -24.62
C ASN A 13 8.95 3.15 -23.44
N GLU A 14 10.05 2.43 -23.68
CA GLU A 14 10.73 1.70 -22.63
C GLU A 14 11.36 2.67 -21.62
N ARG A 15 11.29 2.34 -20.33
CA ARG A 15 11.92 3.15 -19.28
C ARG A 15 13.44 3.15 -19.47
N PRO A 16 14.13 4.28 -19.27
CA PRO A 16 15.59 4.34 -19.39
C PRO A 16 16.31 3.42 -18.39
N GLU A 17 15.66 3.12 -17.26
CA GLU A 17 16.14 2.27 -16.18
C GLU A 17 16.00 0.76 -16.47
N PHE A 18 15.30 0.38 -17.55
CA PHE A 18 15.06 -1.02 -17.88
C PHE A 18 16.36 -1.74 -18.31
N GLN A 19 16.65 -2.84 -17.62
CA GLN A 19 17.81 -3.69 -17.86
C GLN A 19 17.39 -4.97 -18.61
N GLY A 20 18.08 -5.30 -19.70
CA GLY A 20 17.81 -6.50 -20.49
C GLY A 20 18.88 -6.74 -21.54
N GLU A 21 18.83 -7.91 -22.17
CA GLU A 21 19.73 -8.24 -23.29
C GLU A 21 19.20 -7.61 -24.58
N ASP A 22 20.08 -6.97 -25.35
CA ASP A 22 19.72 -6.38 -26.64
C ASP A 22 19.40 -7.50 -27.66
N ARG A 23 18.15 -7.53 -28.13
CA ARG A 23 17.67 -8.45 -29.17
C ARG A 23 16.91 -7.69 -30.24
N PHE A 24 16.92 -8.20 -31.47
CA PHE A 24 16.10 -7.62 -32.54
C PHE A 24 14.68 -8.20 -32.49
N SER A 25 13.68 -7.34 -32.65
CA SER A 25 12.28 -7.78 -32.79
C SER A 25 12.11 -8.57 -34.09
N TYR A 26 11.45 -9.74 -34.00
CA TYR A 26 11.10 -10.57 -35.17
C TYR A 26 10.02 -9.94 -36.07
N ILE A 27 9.30 -8.93 -35.57
CA ILE A 27 8.18 -8.27 -36.26
C ILE A 27 8.65 -6.93 -36.86
N ASP A 28 9.37 -6.13 -36.09
CA ASP A 28 9.71 -4.74 -36.47
C ASP A 28 11.17 -4.53 -36.86
N GLY A 29 12.06 -5.50 -36.59
CA GLY A 29 13.50 -5.39 -36.84
C GLY A 29 14.23 -4.33 -35.99
N LYS A 30 13.53 -3.66 -35.06
CA LYS A 30 14.11 -2.67 -34.15
C LYS A 30 14.85 -3.35 -32.99
N PRO A 31 15.93 -2.74 -32.46
CA PRO A 31 16.56 -3.21 -31.23
C PRO A 31 15.59 -3.05 -30.05
N MET A 32 15.44 -4.09 -29.23
CA MET A 32 14.66 -4.11 -27.99
C MET A 32 15.46 -4.79 -26.89
N LYS A 33 15.31 -4.33 -25.65
CA LYS A 33 15.83 -5.07 -24.50
C LYS A 33 14.87 -6.19 -24.14
N TYR A 34 15.38 -7.42 -24.02
CA TYR A 34 14.62 -8.59 -23.62
C TYR A 34 15.03 -9.01 -22.21
N PHE A 35 14.03 -9.24 -21.35
CA PHE A 35 14.22 -9.81 -20.02
C PHE A 35 13.42 -11.12 -19.91
N PRO A 36 14.03 -12.25 -19.52
CA PRO A 36 13.34 -13.54 -19.46
C PRO A 36 12.19 -13.53 -18.44
N PRO A 37 10.99 -14.00 -18.82
CA PRO A 37 9.80 -13.93 -17.96
C PRO A 37 9.93 -14.81 -16.70
N ALA A 38 10.71 -15.89 -16.75
CA ALA A 38 10.94 -16.77 -15.61
C ALA A 38 11.70 -16.05 -14.47
N ASP A 39 12.67 -15.20 -14.80
CA ASP A 39 13.42 -14.46 -13.80
C ASP A 39 12.64 -13.22 -13.31
N LYS A 40 11.79 -12.63 -14.17
CA LYS A 40 10.78 -11.63 -13.75
C LYS A 40 9.84 -12.21 -12.73
N ALA A 41 9.30 -13.40 -12.99
CA ALA A 41 8.37 -14.07 -12.07
C ALA A 41 9.01 -14.34 -10.70
N LYS A 42 10.28 -14.77 -10.63
CA LYS A 42 10.98 -14.96 -9.35
C LYS A 42 11.14 -13.65 -8.56
N LYS A 43 11.50 -12.55 -9.24
CA LYS A 43 11.63 -11.23 -8.61
C LYS A 43 10.29 -10.72 -8.08
N VAL A 44 9.23 -10.84 -8.88
CA VAL A 44 7.87 -10.48 -8.48
C VAL A 44 7.37 -11.35 -7.33
N MET A 45 7.66 -12.66 -7.34
CA MET A 45 7.32 -13.57 -6.25
C MET A 45 8.01 -13.17 -4.95
N TYR A 46 9.32 -12.89 -5.01
CA TYR A 46 10.08 -12.43 -3.84
C TYR A 46 9.50 -11.15 -3.26
N SER A 47 9.22 -10.17 -4.11
CA SER A 47 8.58 -8.91 -3.73
C SER A 47 7.21 -9.15 -3.08
N CYS A 48 6.36 -10.00 -3.67
CA CYS A 48 5.07 -10.38 -3.09
C CYS A 48 5.21 -11.02 -1.70
N CYS A 49 6.19 -11.91 -1.49
CA CYS A 49 6.47 -12.49 -0.19
C CYS A 49 6.91 -11.45 0.85
N VAL A 50 7.76 -10.50 0.47
CA VAL A 50 8.19 -9.40 1.36
C VAL A 50 7.00 -8.52 1.75
N ILE A 51 6.14 -8.16 0.79
CA ILE A 51 4.92 -7.39 1.04
C ILE A 51 4.01 -8.14 2.02
N PHE A 52 3.75 -9.42 1.78
CA PHE A 52 2.92 -10.25 2.66
C PHE A 52 3.52 -10.36 4.08
N GLY A 53 4.84 -10.57 4.19
CA GLY A 53 5.53 -10.59 5.48
C GLY A 53 5.41 -9.28 6.25
N MET A 54 5.55 -8.14 5.58
CA MET A 54 5.35 -6.82 6.18
C MET A 54 3.92 -6.64 6.67
N ILE A 55 2.92 -7.06 5.89
CA ILE A 55 1.51 -6.99 6.30
C ILE A 55 1.25 -7.85 7.54
N CYS A 56 1.76 -9.09 7.58
CA CYS A 56 1.66 -9.95 8.76
C CYS A 56 2.31 -9.32 9.99
N LEU A 57 3.46 -8.66 9.83
CA LEU A 57 4.13 -7.93 10.91
C LEU A 57 3.25 -6.80 11.44
N VAL A 58 2.67 -5.99 10.55
CA VAL A 58 1.75 -4.90 10.94
C VAL A 58 0.55 -5.45 11.71
N MET A 59 -0.08 -6.51 11.19
CA MET A 59 -1.19 -7.20 11.86
C MET A 59 -0.80 -7.70 13.26
N GLY A 60 0.41 -8.27 13.40
CA GLY A 60 0.95 -8.69 14.69
C GLY A 60 1.11 -7.53 15.66
N CYS A 61 1.72 -6.42 15.23
CA CYS A 61 1.90 -5.24 16.08
C CYS A 61 0.57 -4.62 16.52
N VAL A 62 -0.42 -4.55 15.62
CA VAL A 62 -1.77 -4.07 15.96
C VAL A 62 -2.44 -5.00 16.98
N SER A 63 -2.31 -6.32 16.79
CA SER A 63 -2.85 -7.32 17.73
C SER A 63 -2.26 -7.18 19.13
N VAL A 64 -0.95 -6.87 19.25
CA VAL A 64 -0.28 -6.63 20.53
C VAL A 64 -0.82 -5.36 21.21
N ILE A 65 -1.03 -4.27 20.47
CA ILE A 65 -1.63 -3.04 21.01
C ILE A 65 -3.03 -3.31 21.56
N PHE A 66 -3.85 -4.07 20.82
CA PHE A 66 -5.18 -4.46 21.29
C PHE A 66 -5.14 -5.35 22.53
N TYR A 67 -4.18 -6.28 22.61
CA TYR A 67 -3.99 -7.10 23.80
C TYR A 67 -3.61 -6.24 25.02
N LEU A 68 -2.74 -5.24 24.84
CA LEU A 68 -2.44 -4.26 25.90
C LEU A 68 -3.67 -3.44 26.29
N GLN A 69 -4.50 -3.04 25.33
CA GLN A 69 -5.75 -2.33 25.58
C GLN A 69 -6.72 -3.16 26.42
N TYR A 70 -6.82 -4.45 26.13
CA TYR A 70 -7.64 -5.39 26.91
C TYR A 70 -7.15 -5.46 28.36
N LEU A 71 -5.84 -5.61 28.59
CA LEU A 71 -5.26 -5.63 29.94
C LEU A 71 -5.50 -4.32 30.71
N VAL A 72 -5.34 -3.16 30.06
CA VAL A 72 -5.61 -1.87 30.70
C VAL A 72 -7.08 -1.74 31.11
N ASN A 73 -8.00 -2.21 30.26
CA ASN A 73 -9.43 -2.16 30.55
C ASN A 73 -9.85 -3.12 31.67
N GLU A 74 -9.11 -4.21 31.89
CA GLU A 74 -9.37 -5.17 32.97
C GLU A 74 -8.79 -4.72 34.32
N ASN A 75 -7.62 -4.09 34.34
CA ASN A 75 -6.92 -3.73 35.58
C ASN A 75 -7.31 -2.35 36.17
N VAL A 76 -8.06 -1.54 35.43
CA VAL A 76 -8.44 -0.17 35.85
C VAL A 76 -9.94 -0.12 36.13
N ASP A 77 -10.30 -0.12 37.42
CA ASP A 77 -11.69 0.03 37.90
C ASP A 77 -12.21 1.48 37.85
N ASP A 78 -11.33 2.46 37.66
CA ASP A 78 -11.67 3.88 37.67
C ASP A 78 -12.03 4.38 36.24
N ASP A 79 -13.30 4.73 36.01
CA ASP A 79 -13.84 5.17 34.72
C ASP A 79 -13.07 6.35 34.11
N SER A 80 -12.52 7.22 34.96
CA SER A 80 -11.74 8.39 34.54
C SER A 80 -10.41 7.99 33.89
N ASN A 81 -9.68 7.04 34.51
CA ASN A 81 -8.40 6.55 34.02
C ASN A 81 -8.55 5.61 32.82
N LYS A 82 -9.68 4.89 32.73
CA LYS A 82 -10.01 4.00 31.62
C LYS A 82 -10.19 4.75 30.29
N SER A 83 -10.85 5.92 30.32
CA SER A 83 -11.02 6.79 29.15
C SER A 83 -9.69 7.37 28.66
N SER A 84 -8.82 7.82 29.58
CA SER A 84 -7.49 8.32 29.24
C SER A 84 -6.58 7.24 28.65
N GLY A 85 -6.62 6.01 29.20
CA GLY A 85 -5.88 4.86 28.67
C GLY A 85 -6.30 4.49 27.25
N ASN A 86 -7.60 4.39 26.99
CA ASN A 86 -8.11 4.08 25.66
C ASN A 86 -7.77 5.16 24.63
N THR A 87 -7.82 6.44 25.01
CA THR A 87 -7.44 7.55 24.12
C THR A 87 -5.95 7.51 23.77
N ALA A 88 -5.10 7.21 24.75
CA ALA A 88 -3.66 7.08 24.52
C ALA A 88 -3.32 5.91 23.58
N VAL A 89 -4.01 4.77 23.74
CA VAL A 89 -3.84 3.60 22.88
C VAL A 89 -4.30 3.87 21.45
N SER A 90 -5.47 4.49 21.27
CA SER A 90 -5.96 4.88 19.94
C SER A 90 -4.99 5.83 19.25
N LEU A 91 -4.49 6.86 19.95
CA LEU A 91 -3.51 7.79 19.40
C LEU A 91 -2.18 7.10 19.04
N ALA A 92 -1.69 6.20 19.89
CA ALA A 92 -0.48 5.42 19.62
C ALA A 92 -0.64 4.51 18.38
N SER A 93 -1.80 3.88 18.22
CA SER A 93 -2.11 3.06 17.05
C SER A 93 -2.15 3.89 15.76
N ALA A 94 -2.73 5.09 15.80
CA ALA A 94 -2.77 6.01 14.66
C ALA A 94 -1.35 6.46 14.26
N ILE A 95 -0.52 6.84 15.22
CA ILE A 95 0.89 7.22 15.00
C ILE A 95 1.68 6.06 14.41
N GLN A 96 1.51 4.85 14.96
CA GLN A 96 2.17 3.64 14.45
C GLN A 96 1.83 3.40 12.98
N ILE A 97 0.56 3.45 12.60
CA ILE A 97 0.15 3.21 11.23
C ILE A 97 0.69 4.31 10.29
N MET A 98 0.74 5.59 10.74
CA MET A 98 1.34 6.67 9.93
C MET A 98 2.83 6.45 9.65
N ILE A 99 3.59 6.00 10.65
CA ILE A 99 5.02 5.69 10.50
C ILE A 99 5.18 4.49 9.56
N LEU A 100 4.41 3.42 9.77
CA LEU A 100 4.45 2.21 8.95
C LEU A 100 4.09 2.47 7.49
N ASN A 101 3.07 3.29 7.21
CA ASN A 101 2.73 3.70 5.84
C ASN A 101 3.90 4.40 5.14
N SER A 102 4.62 5.26 5.86
CA SER A 102 5.75 6.01 5.30
C SER A 102 6.92 5.08 4.98
N ILE A 103 7.25 4.16 5.89
CA ILE A 103 8.28 3.14 5.67
C ILE A 103 7.87 2.19 4.54
N TYR A 104 6.62 1.72 4.54
CA TYR A 104 6.08 0.81 3.55
C TYR A 104 6.11 1.42 2.15
N SER A 105 5.78 2.70 1.99
CA SER A 105 5.89 3.37 0.69
C SER A 105 7.32 3.36 0.16
N GLY A 106 8.32 3.58 1.02
CA GLY A 106 9.73 3.51 0.61
C GLY A 106 10.15 2.09 0.20
N ILE A 107 9.72 1.09 0.97
CA ILE A 107 9.97 -0.33 0.65
C ILE A 107 9.29 -0.71 -0.66
N ALA A 108 8.03 -0.33 -0.87
CA ALA A 108 7.27 -0.64 -2.09
C ALA A 108 7.93 -0.07 -3.35
N ILE A 109 8.49 1.14 -3.27
CA ILE A 109 9.27 1.75 -4.36
C ILE A 109 10.53 0.91 -4.62
N SER A 110 11.34 0.66 -3.59
CA SER A 110 12.59 -0.10 -3.74
C SER A 110 12.37 -1.53 -4.28
N LEU A 111 11.27 -2.19 -3.89
CA LEU A 111 10.89 -3.50 -4.42
C LEU A 111 10.47 -3.41 -5.89
N THR A 112 9.68 -2.40 -6.25
CA THR A 112 9.17 -2.22 -7.62
C THR A 112 10.30 -1.81 -8.58
N ASP A 113 11.31 -1.08 -8.09
CA ASP A 113 12.55 -0.80 -8.83
C ASP A 113 13.33 -2.10 -9.10
N GLY A 114 13.39 -3.01 -8.11
CA GLY A 114 14.06 -4.31 -8.23
C GLY A 114 13.37 -5.30 -9.19
N GLU A 115 12.07 -5.15 -9.44
CA GLU A 115 11.28 -6.00 -10.35
C GLU A 115 11.58 -5.76 -11.84
N ASN A 116 12.25 -4.65 -12.18
CA ASN A 116 12.70 -4.31 -13.55
C ASN A 116 11.54 -4.30 -14.58
N HIS A 117 10.61 -3.37 -14.40
CA HIS A 117 9.48 -3.14 -15.31
C HIS A 117 9.92 -2.50 -16.62
N ARG A 118 9.28 -2.87 -17.73
CA ARG A 118 9.66 -2.40 -19.07
C ARG A 118 9.14 -1.00 -19.37
N THR A 119 7.91 -0.69 -18.94
CA THR A 119 7.25 0.59 -19.20
C THR A 119 6.86 1.30 -17.90
N ASP A 120 6.64 2.61 -17.97
CA ASP A 120 6.22 3.41 -16.81
C ASP A 120 4.85 2.96 -16.29
N THR A 121 3.93 2.61 -17.20
CA THR A 121 2.61 2.07 -16.84
C THR A 121 2.71 0.76 -16.07
N GLU A 122 3.53 -0.20 -16.52
CA GLU A 122 3.73 -1.47 -15.79
C GLU A 122 4.31 -1.25 -14.38
N TYR A 123 5.22 -0.28 -14.26
CA TYR A 123 5.84 0.09 -12.99
C TYR A 123 4.81 0.72 -12.04
N ASP A 124 4.07 1.71 -12.52
CA ASP A 124 3.09 2.44 -11.72
C ASP A 124 1.93 1.53 -11.30
N ASP A 125 1.41 0.69 -12.20
CA ASP A 125 0.36 -0.28 -11.88
C ASP A 125 0.80 -1.25 -10.79
N SER A 126 2.04 -1.73 -10.88
CA SER A 126 2.61 -2.65 -9.88
C SER A 126 2.86 -1.98 -8.55
N LEU A 127 3.27 -0.71 -8.53
CA LEU A 127 3.44 0.07 -7.30
C LEU A 127 2.08 0.38 -6.66
N ILE A 128 1.11 0.85 -7.45
CA ILE A 128 -0.26 1.14 -7.01
C ILE A 128 -0.90 -0.12 -6.45
N GLY A 129 -0.76 -1.26 -7.12
CA GLY A 129 -1.27 -2.55 -6.65
C GLY A 129 -0.73 -2.94 -5.28
N LYS A 130 0.59 -2.80 -5.05
CA LYS A 130 1.21 -3.09 -3.74
C LYS A 130 0.73 -2.13 -2.64
N LEU A 131 0.59 -0.85 -2.94
CA LEU A 131 0.09 0.16 -1.99
C LEU A 131 -1.40 -0.06 -1.66
N PHE A 132 -2.19 -0.41 -2.68
CA PHE A 132 -3.60 -0.72 -2.54
C PHE A 132 -3.80 -1.99 -1.71
N ALA A 133 -3.04 -3.05 -1.96
CA ALA A 133 -3.12 -4.29 -1.19
C ALA A 133 -2.88 -4.07 0.32
N PHE A 134 -1.88 -3.25 0.67
CA PHE A 134 -1.63 -2.88 2.07
C PHE A 134 -2.80 -2.14 2.70
N SER A 135 -3.34 -1.16 1.98
CA SER A 135 -4.49 -0.36 2.42
C SER A 135 -5.76 -1.21 2.54
N PHE A 136 -5.94 -2.16 1.61
CA PHE A 136 -7.03 -3.13 1.61
C PHE A 136 -6.96 -4.02 2.83
N ILE A 137 -5.80 -4.63 3.11
CA ILE A 137 -5.67 -5.53 4.26
C ILE A 137 -5.84 -4.76 5.56
N ASN A 138 -5.28 -3.55 5.68
CA ASN A 138 -5.51 -2.72 6.86
C ASN A 138 -7.01 -2.41 7.07
N SER A 139 -7.75 -2.12 5.99
CA SER A 139 -9.20 -1.88 6.02
C SER A 139 -10.00 -3.13 6.40
N TYR A 140 -9.79 -4.23 5.69
CA TYR A 140 -10.56 -5.45 5.87
C TYR A 140 -10.20 -6.17 7.17
N ALA A 141 -8.93 -6.14 7.59
CA ALA A 141 -8.53 -6.69 8.88
C ALA A 141 -9.22 -5.96 10.03
N SER A 142 -9.32 -4.63 9.96
CA SER A 142 -10.08 -3.83 10.93
C SER A 142 -11.55 -4.24 10.96
N LEU A 143 -12.18 -4.44 9.79
CA LEU A 143 -13.57 -4.91 9.69
C LEU A 143 -13.79 -6.33 10.24
N PHE A 144 -12.92 -7.27 9.91
CA PHE A 144 -12.97 -8.65 10.43
C PHE A 144 -12.75 -8.69 11.94
N PHE A 145 -11.79 -7.91 12.43
CA PHE A 145 -11.50 -7.79 13.86
C PHE A 145 -12.69 -7.19 14.61
N VAL A 146 -13.23 -6.07 14.11
CA VAL A 146 -14.41 -5.41 14.68
C VAL A 146 -15.64 -6.32 14.65
N ALA A 147 -15.89 -7.06 13.57
CA ALA A 147 -17.02 -7.97 13.48
C ALA A 147 -16.95 -9.09 14.53
N TYR A 148 -15.77 -9.71 14.71
CA TYR A 148 -15.58 -10.78 15.70
C TYR A 148 -15.60 -10.25 17.14
N ILE A 149 -15.00 -9.09 17.41
CA ILE A 149 -14.94 -8.49 18.76
C ILE A 149 -16.31 -7.89 19.15
N LYS A 150 -16.98 -7.15 18.25
CA LYS A 150 -18.28 -6.53 18.55
C LYS A 150 -19.42 -7.53 18.66
N SER A 151 -19.35 -8.67 17.96
CA SER A 151 -20.33 -9.75 18.16
C SER A 151 -20.36 -10.25 19.61
N ASN A 152 -19.29 -10.06 20.38
CA ASN A 152 -19.22 -10.44 21.79
C ASN A 152 -19.52 -9.27 22.76
N LEU A 153 -19.53 -8.02 22.29
CA LEU A 153 -19.61 -6.81 23.14
C LEU A 153 -20.87 -5.94 22.92
N GLY A 154 -21.73 -6.25 21.94
CA GLY A 154 -23.09 -5.70 21.88
C GLY A 154 -23.25 -4.20 21.58
N GLU A 155 -22.17 -3.41 21.42
CA GLU A 155 -22.26 -1.99 21.08
C GLU A 155 -21.91 -1.69 19.62
N ALA A 156 -22.79 -0.96 18.93
CA ALA A 156 -22.71 -0.60 17.52
C ALA A 156 -21.45 0.25 17.19
N CYS A 157 -20.89 0.07 15.99
CA CYS A 157 -19.75 0.85 15.50
C CYS A 157 -20.15 2.31 15.27
N GLN A 158 -19.82 3.19 16.23
CA GLN A 158 -20.03 4.62 16.14
C GLN A 158 -18.95 5.26 15.26
N GLY A 159 -19.06 5.19 13.94
CA GLY A 159 -18.46 6.09 12.92
C GLY A 159 -16.94 6.31 12.83
N VAL A 160 -16.17 6.13 13.91
CA VAL A 160 -14.76 6.50 14.06
C VAL A 160 -13.84 5.54 13.29
N CYS A 161 -14.21 4.26 13.24
CA CYS A 161 -13.39 3.21 12.60
C CYS A 161 -13.23 3.41 11.07
N MET A 162 -14.23 3.97 10.40
CA MET A 162 -14.14 4.31 8.96
C MET A 162 -13.45 5.66 8.73
N ALA A 163 -13.56 6.59 9.68
CA ALA A 163 -12.98 7.93 9.58
C ALA A 163 -11.45 7.92 9.67
N GLU A 164 -10.87 7.08 10.54
CA GLU A 164 -9.41 6.87 10.62
C GLU A 164 -8.82 6.47 9.26
N LEU A 165 -9.52 5.58 8.55
CA LEU A 165 -9.05 4.98 7.32
C LEU A 165 -9.29 5.88 6.11
N ALA A 166 -10.43 6.57 6.08
CA ALA A 166 -10.69 7.65 5.14
C ALA A 166 -9.65 8.77 5.29
N TYR A 167 -9.25 9.10 6.52
CA TYR A 167 -8.20 10.08 6.79
C TYR A 167 -6.85 9.60 6.26
N GLN A 168 -6.47 8.33 6.45
CA GLN A 168 -5.21 7.82 5.91
C GLN A 168 -5.16 7.77 4.38
N LEU A 169 -6.24 7.34 3.73
CA LEU A 169 -6.36 7.41 2.28
C LEU A 169 -6.32 8.87 1.79
N ALA A 170 -7.05 9.77 2.46
CA ALA A 170 -7.03 11.20 2.15
C ALA A 170 -5.64 11.82 2.33
N VAL A 171 -4.85 11.41 3.32
CA VAL A 171 -3.47 11.85 3.51
C VAL A 171 -2.56 11.31 2.41
N ILE A 172 -2.71 10.05 1.98
CA ILE A 172 -1.90 9.46 0.90
C ILE A 172 -2.18 10.15 -0.43
N PHE A 173 -3.45 10.29 -0.81
CA PHE A 173 -3.84 11.01 -2.02
C PHE A 173 -3.52 12.51 -1.90
N GLY A 174 -3.75 13.09 -0.73
CA GLY A 174 -3.45 14.49 -0.43
C GLY A 174 -1.95 14.80 -0.56
N LYS A 175 -1.05 13.92 -0.11
CA LYS A 175 0.40 14.09 -0.29
C LYS A 175 0.79 14.10 -1.77
N ARG A 176 0.21 13.22 -2.59
CA ARG A 176 0.46 13.22 -4.05
C ARG A 176 -0.10 14.47 -4.72
N VAL A 177 -1.30 14.90 -4.35
CA VAL A 177 -1.92 16.13 -4.89
C VAL A 177 -1.14 17.37 -4.48
N VAL A 178 -0.72 17.49 -3.22
CA VAL A 178 0.11 18.61 -2.73
C VAL A 178 1.47 18.60 -3.41
N TYR A 179 2.11 17.44 -3.55
CA TYR A 179 3.38 17.32 -4.26
C TYR A 179 3.27 17.79 -5.72
N ILE A 180 2.23 17.36 -6.43
CA ILE A 180 1.94 17.78 -7.81
C ILE A 180 1.63 19.28 -7.87
N ALA A 181 0.82 19.81 -6.94
CA ALA A 181 0.51 21.23 -6.87
C ALA A 181 1.75 22.09 -6.62
N VAL A 182 2.64 21.66 -5.71
CA VAL A 182 3.91 22.34 -5.45
C VAL A 182 4.87 22.26 -6.65
N LEU A 183 4.87 21.15 -7.38
CA LEU A 183 5.66 20.99 -8.61
C LEU A 183 5.16 21.90 -9.73
N LEU A 184 3.85 22.13 -9.84
CA LEU A 184 3.25 23.01 -10.84
C LEU A 184 3.42 24.51 -10.55
N ILE A 185 3.79 24.88 -9.32
CA ILE A 185 4.04 26.27 -8.90
C ILE A 185 5.51 26.67 -9.13
N LYS A 186 6.40 25.72 -9.40
CA LYS A 186 7.81 25.95 -9.76
C LYS A 186 8.03 25.84 -11.26
#